data_AF-A0A7W1CQL8-F1
#
_entry.id   AF-A0A7W1CQL8-F1
#
_cell.length_a   1.000
_cell.length_b   1.000
_cell.length_c   1.000
_cell.angle_alpha   90.00
_cell.angle_beta   90.00
_cell.angle_gamma   90.00
#
_symmetry.space_group_name_H-M   'P 1'
#
loop_
_entity.id
_entity.type
_entity.pdbx_description
1 polymer ?
#
loop_
_entity_poly.entity_id
_entity_poly.type
_entity_poly.pdbx_seq_one_letter_code
_entity_poly.pdbx_strand_id
1 'polypeptide(L)'
;PYLVGESGAMNELDAVRAARSIDAADAGADVAVWGHSQGGHVALFTGQLAPVYAPELNIVGVAAGAPVPDLVELFKVNVATTVGKILISMALQS
;
A
#
# COMPACT_ATOMS: atom_id res chain seq x y z
N PRO A 1 -0.13 9.83 5.68
CA PRO A 1 -1.55 9.80 5.26
C PRO A 1 -2.13 8.39 5.38
N TYR A 2 -3.41 8.24 5.80
CA TYR A 2 -4.08 6.97 6.09
C TYR A 2 -4.97 6.56 4.91
N LEU A 3 -4.78 5.35 4.36
CA LEU A 3 -5.51 4.86 3.18
C LEU A 3 -5.44 5.80 1.95
N VAL A 4 -4.32 6.51 1.81
CA VAL A 4 -3.94 7.22 0.58
C VAL A 4 -3.00 6.31 -0.21
N GLY A 5 -3.57 5.52 -1.11
CA GLY A 5 -2.88 4.43 -1.80
C GLY A 5 -1.63 4.85 -2.56
N GLU A 6 -1.68 5.96 -3.31
CA GLU A 6 -0.51 6.47 -4.05
C GLU A 6 0.68 6.78 -3.14
N SER A 7 0.45 7.52 -2.05
CA SER A 7 1.51 7.87 -1.10
C SER A 7 2.07 6.62 -0.42
N GLY A 8 1.21 5.67 -0.03
CA GLY A 8 1.65 4.39 0.53
C GLY A 8 2.51 3.60 -0.44
N ALA A 9 2.09 3.50 -1.69
CA ALA A 9 2.81 2.77 -2.74
C ALA A 9 4.18 3.39 -3.04
N MET A 10 4.25 4.72 -3.17
CA MET A 10 5.52 5.42 -3.36
C MET A 10 6.47 5.16 -2.19
N ASN A 11 5.98 5.23 -0.95
CA ASN A 11 6.78 4.95 0.23
C ASN A 11 7.30 3.50 0.26
N GLU A 12 6.49 2.50 -0.12
CA GLU A 12 6.93 1.11 -0.20
C GLU A 12 8.00 0.90 -1.29
N LEU A 13 7.80 1.47 -2.48
CA LEU A 13 8.77 1.37 -3.57
C LEU A 13 10.10 2.08 -3.23
N ASP A 14 10.03 3.23 -2.57
CA ASP A 14 11.21 3.95 -2.09
C ASP A 14 11.91 3.21 -0.96
N ALA A 15 11.18 2.51 -0.09
CA ALA A 15 11.78 1.64 0.91
C ALA A 15 12.57 0.48 0.26
N VAL A 16 12.04 -0.12 -0.81
CA VAL A 16 12.78 -1.12 -1.59
C VAL A 16 14.04 -0.52 -2.22
N ARG A 17 13.95 0.67 -2.83
CA ARG A 17 15.12 1.38 -3.38
C ARG A 17 16.17 1.67 -2.31
N ALA A 18 15.73 2.10 -1.13
CA ALA A 18 16.62 2.34 0.00
C ALA A 18 17.31 1.05 0.44
N ALA A 19 16.60 -0.08 0.52
CA ALA A 19 17.20 -1.38 0.81
C ALA A 19 18.26 -1.77 -0.24
N ARG A 20 17.99 -1.54 -1.53
CA ARG A 20 18.94 -1.78 -2.63
C ARG A 20 20.18 -0.90 -2.59
N SER A 21 20.10 0.28 -1.98
CA SER A 21 21.27 1.17 -1.79
C SER A 21 22.19 0.75 -0.64
N ILE A 22 21.83 -0.28 0.12
CA ILE A 22 22.64 -0.82 1.21
C ILE A 22 23.34 -2.09 0.69
N ASP A 23 24.63 -1.99 0.38
CA ASP A 23 25.40 -3.11 -0.19
C ASP A 23 25.29 -4.41 0.64
N ALA A 24 25.29 -4.28 1.97
CA ALA A 24 25.18 -5.42 2.89
C ALA A 24 23.81 -6.11 2.87
N ALA A 25 22.77 -5.47 2.33
CA ALA A 25 21.43 -6.06 2.24
C ALA A 25 21.29 -7.01 1.04
N ASP A 26 22.18 -6.90 0.04
CA ASP A 26 22.18 -7.71 -1.19
C ASP A 26 20.78 -7.81 -1.84
N ALA A 27 20.03 -6.69 -1.84
CA ALA A 27 18.66 -6.66 -2.32
C ALA A 27 18.61 -6.56 -3.85
N GLY A 28 17.92 -7.51 -4.48
CA GLY A 28 17.69 -7.56 -5.92
C GLY A 28 16.61 -6.61 -6.42
N ALA A 29 16.32 -6.68 -7.72
CA ALA A 29 15.24 -5.92 -8.36
C ALA A 29 13.90 -6.68 -8.39
N ASP A 30 13.90 -7.98 -8.13
CA ASP A 30 12.67 -8.79 -8.03
C ASP A 30 12.01 -8.59 -6.66
N VAL A 31 10.76 -8.14 -6.67
CA VAL A 31 10.04 -7.71 -5.47
C VAL A 31 8.70 -8.42 -5.40
N ALA A 32 8.44 -9.09 -4.29
CA ALA A 32 7.11 -9.58 -3.93
C ALA A 32 6.50 -8.64 -2.89
N VAL A 33 5.22 -8.29 -3.07
CA VAL A 33 4.50 -7.36 -2.19
C VAL A 33 3.39 -8.11 -1.46
N TRP A 34 3.30 -7.95 -0.15
CA TRP A 34 2.21 -8.50 0.65
C TRP A 34 1.77 -7.54 1.75
N GLY A 35 0.46 -7.49 2.02
CA GLY A 35 -0.07 -6.78 3.16
C GLY A 35 -1.49 -7.18 3.54
N HIS A 36 -1.88 -6.87 4.78
CA HIS A 36 -3.21 -7.14 5.32
C HIS A 36 -3.93 -5.84 5.73
N SER A 37 -5.25 -5.78 5.56
CA SER A 37 -6.08 -4.62 5.92
C SER A 37 -5.61 -3.35 5.19
N GLN A 38 -5.17 -2.31 5.91
CA GLN A 38 -4.52 -1.14 5.29
C GLN A 38 -3.30 -1.53 4.46
N GLY A 39 -2.47 -2.46 4.94
CA GLY A 39 -1.32 -2.94 4.16
C GLY A 39 -1.77 -3.67 2.89
N GLY A 40 -2.94 -4.31 2.91
CA GLY A 40 -3.52 -4.92 1.71
C GLY A 40 -3.94 -3.86 0.67
N HIS A 41 -4.48 -2.72 1.13
CA HIS A 41 -4.75 -1.58 0.24
C HIS A 41 -3.45 -1.06 -0.38
N VAL A 42 -2.40 -0.84 0.43
CA VAL A 42 -1.11 -0.35 -0.09
C VAL A 42 -0.50 -1.38 -1.06
N ALA A 43 -0.50 -2.67 -0.73
CA ALA A 43 0.03 -3.72 -1.60
C ALA A 43 -0.60 -3.72 -3.01
N LEU A 44 -1.92 -3.51 -3.11
CA LEU A 44 -2.61 -3.39 -4.40
C LEU A 44 -2.14 -2.16 -5.18
N PHE A 45 -2.03 -1.00 -4.53
CA PHE A 45 -1.54 0.24 -5.15
C PHE A 45 -0.07 0.14 -5.56
N THR A 46 0.78 -0.51 -4.76
CA THR A 46 2.21 -0.74 -5.07
C THR A 46 2.34 -1.52 -6.37
N GLY A 47 1.57 -2.59 -6.56
CA GLY A 47 1.54 -3.34 -7.81
C GLY A 47 1.10 -2.50 -9.02
N GLN A 48 0.11 -1.62 -8.84
CA GLN A 48 -0.39 -0.76 -9.91
C GLN A 48 0.59 0.36 -10.28
N LEU A 49 1.27 0.94 -9.28
CA LEU A 49 2.09 2.13 -9.47
C LEU A 49 3.53 1.81 -9.89
N ALA A 50 4.04 0.62 -9.54
CA ALA A 50 5.41 0.21 -9.84
C ALA A 50 5.83 0.41 -11.31
N PRO A 51 5.05 0.02 -12.35
CA PRO A 51 5.48 0.16 -13.74
C PRO A 51 5.75 1.61 -14.19
N VAL A 52 5.19 2.59 -13.49
CA VAL A 52 5.32 4.02 -13.82
C VAL A 52 6.27 4.73 -12.85
N TYR A 53 6.15 4.47 -11.56
CA TYR A 53 6.92 5.16 -10.52
C TYR A 53 8.29 4.52 -10.26
N ALA A 54 8.40 3.20 -10.41
CA ALA A 54 9.63 2.43 -10.19
C ALA A 54 9.83 1.34 -11.26
N PRO A 55 9.94 1.70 -12.54
CA PRO A 55 10.05 0.74 -13.65
C PRO A 55 11.31 -0.14 -13.59
N GLU A 56 12.30 0.23 -12.75
CA GLU A 56 13.50 -0.56 -12.49
C GLU A 56 13.30 -1.70 -11.47
N LEU A 57 12.13 -1.79 -10.84
CA LEU A 57 11.73 -2.89 -9.96
C LEU A 57 10.78 -3.84 -10.68
N ASN A 58 11.05 -5.14 -10.58
CA ASN A 58 10.22 -6.19 -11.15
C ASN A 58 9.28 -6.76 -10.08
N ILE A 59 8.01 -6.35 -10.11
CA ILE A 59 7.01 -6.90 -9.20
C ILE A 59 6.65 -8.33 -9.64
N VAL A 60 7.21 -9.33 -8.96
CA VAL A 60 6.99 -10.75 -9.29
C VAL A 60 5.68 -11.31 -8.73
N GLY A 61 5.07 -10.60 -7.79
CA GLY A 61 3.77 -10.98 -7.23
C GLY A 61 3.24 -9.97 -6.21
N VAL A 62 1.92 -9.88 -6.13
CA VAL A 62 1.20 -9.07 -5.15
C VAL A 62 0.16 -9.96 -4.47
N ALA A 63 0.16 -9.96 -3.14
CA ALA A 63 -0.81 -10.67 -2.34
C ALA A 63 -1.42 -9.75 -1.29
N ALA A 64 -2.74 -9.52 -1.36
CA ALA A 64 -3.44 -8.60 -0.48
C ALA A 64 -4.50 -9.34 0.34
N GLY A 65 -4.38 -9.31 1.67
CA GLY A 65 -5.34 -9.92 2.60
C GLY A 65 -6.31 -8.88 3.16
N ALA A 66 -7.62 -9.14 3.08
CA ALA A 66 -8.67 -8.22 3.54
C ALA A 66 -8.39 -6.73 3.19
N PRO A 67 -8.02 -6.41 1.93
CA PRO A 67 -7.68 -5.04 1.56
C PRO A 67 -8.89 -4.14 1.70
N VAL A 68 -8.65 -2.83 1.78
CA VAL A 68 -9.68 -1.81 1.53
C VAL A 68 -9.56 -1.36 0.08
N PRO A 69 -10.16 -2.02 -0.92
CA PRO A 69 -9.92 -1.69 -2.33
C PRO A 69 -10.56 -0.35 -2.74
N ASP A 70 -11.61 0.08 -2.04
CA ASP A 70 -12.32 1.33 -2.27
C ASP A 70 -12.66 1.97 -0.91
N LEU A 71 -12.07 3.13 -0.65
CA LEU A 71 -12.25 3.84 0.62
C LEU A 71 -13.65 4.46 0.74
N VAL A 72 -14.21 4.96 -0.37
CA VAL A 72 -15.52 5.59 -0.40
C VAL A 72 -16.60 4.55 -0.12
N GLU A 73 -16.48 3.38 -0.75
CA GLU A 73 -17.41 2.28 -0.52
C GLU A 73 -17.30 1.72 0.91
N LEU A 74 -16.07 1.59 1.44
CA LEU A 74 -15.86 1.21 2.84
C LEU A 74 -16.61 2.17 3.79
N PHE A 75 -16.57 3.47 3.53
CA PHE A 75 -17.25 4.46 4.36
C PHE A 75 -18.76 4.38 4.25
N LYS A 76 -19.31 4.28 3.04
CA LYS A 76 -20.75 4.17 2.83
C LYS A 76 -21.36 3.02 3.62
N VAL A 77 -20.75 1.84 3.58
CA VAL A 77 -21.32 0.64 4.24
C VAL A 77 -21.06 0.61 5.75
N ASN A 78 -20.07 1.36 6.26
CA ASN A 78 -19.69 1.34 7.67
C ASN A 78 -20.01 2.61 8.47
N VAL A 79 -20.58 3.65 7.85
CA VAL A 79 -20.78 4.98 8.48
C VAL A 79 -21.56 4.94 9.80
N ALA A 80 -22.48 3.98 9.95
CA ALA A 80 -23.28 3.83 11.17
C ALA A 80 -22.55 3.06 12.29
N THR A 81 -21.51 2.30 11.95
CA THR A 81 -20.80 1.41 12.88
C THR A 81 -19.73 2.16 13.68
N THR A 82 -19.41 1.69 14.89
CA THR A 82 -18.33 2.26 15.72
C THR A 82 -16.98 2.16 15.01
N VAL A 83 -16.69 1.00 14.41
CA VAL A 83 -15.45 0.77 13.66
C VAL A 83 -15.35 1.72 12.47
N GLY A 84 -16.42 1.85 11.67
CA GLY A 84 -16.45 2.76 10.54
C GLY A 84 -16.22 4.22 10.93
N LYS A 85 -16.84 4.70 12.02
CA LYS A 85 -16.62 6.06 12.54
C LYS A 85 -15.16 6.32 12.92
N ILE A 86 -14.50 5.34 13.52
CA ILE A 86 -13.06 5.43 13.85
C ILE A 86 -12.24 5.54 12.56
N LEU A 87 -12.43 4.62 11.60
CA LEU A 87 -11.64 4.60 10.35
C LEU A 87 -11.87 5.86 9.49
N ILE A 88 -13.12 6.34 9.41
CA ILE A 88 -13.47 7.60 8.75
C ILE A 88 -12.74 8.78 9.40
N SER A 89 -12.72 8.84 10.73
CA SER A 89 -12.02 9.92 11.45
C SER A 89 -10.51 9.93 11.17
N MET A 90 -9.88 8.74 11.08
CA MET A 90 -8.47 8.62 10.76
C MET A 90 -8.16 9.10 9.35
N ALA A 91 -8.99 8.75 8.36
CA ALA A 91 -8.80 9.22 6.99
C ALA A 91 -9.02 10.73 6.83
N LEU A 92 -10.03 11.29 7.48
CA LEU A 92 -10.31 12.74 7.43
C LEU A 92 -9.22 13.59 8.10
N GLN A 93 -8.45 13.01 9.02
CA GLN A 93 -7.36 13.70 9.73
C GLN A 93 -5.98 13.51 9.11
N SER A 94 -5.88 12.72 8.03
CA SER A 94 -4.60 12.23 7.50
C SER A 94 -4.01 12.99 6.32
#